data_AF-A0A846GC81-F1
#
_entry.id   AF-A0A846GC81-F1
#
_cell.length_a   1.000
_cell.length_b   1.000
_cell.length_c   1.000
_cell.angle_alpha   90.00
_cell.angle_beta   90.00
_cell.angle_gamma   90.00
#
_symmetry.space_group_name_H-M   'P 1'
#
loop_
_entity.id
_entity.type
_entity.pdbx_description
1 polymer ?
#
loop_
_entity_poly.entity_id
_entity_poly.type
_entity_poly.pdbx_seq_one_letter_code
_entity_poly.pdbx_strand_id
1 'polypeptide(L)'
;MGNIIKSLKKVNLTTAKGIIAVTNDEMLNLEVALMGYAVNPNIRLVIRTSEQRFSNNLAKLLPYSTFICTSAVVAEAFAGAAFGENILNLFRIDHQTVLVTEFDILEINSFLTVATLIIYF
;
A
#
# COMPACT_ATOMS: atom_id res chain seq x y z
N MET A 1 18.09 20.50 -2.55
CA MET A 1 16.67 20.23 -2.92
C MET A 1 15.82 21.45 -2.59
N GLY A 2 14.97 21.91 -3.51
CA GLY A 2 14.02 22.99 -3.23
C GLY A 2 12.98 22.57 -2.19
N ASN A 3 12.49 23.52 -1.40
CA ASN A 3 11.45 23.27 -0.41
C ASN A 3 10.14 22.87 -1.13
N ILE A 4 9.74 21.60 -1.00
CA ILE A 4 8.56 21.01 -1.67
C ILE A 4 7.30 21.79 -1.32
N ILE A 5 7.15 22.21 -0.06
CA ILE A 5 6.02 23.04 0.41
C ILE A 5 5.93 24.36 -0.36
N LYS A 6 7.05 25.04 -0.62
CA LYS A 6 7.04 26.25 -1.45
C LYS A 6 6.62 25.98 -2.90
N SER A 7 6.87 24.77 -3.40
CA SER A 7 6.53 24.37 -4.77
C SER A 7 5.05 24.05 -4.93
N LEU A 8 4.35 23.67 -3.85
CA LEU A 8 2.90 23.44 -3.87
C LEU A 8 2.10 24.67 -4.30
N LYS A 9 2.60 25.88 -4.01
CA LYS A 9 1.97 27.14 -4.46
C LYS A 9 2.03 27.34 -5.98
N LYS A 10 2.88 26.60 -6.68
CA LYS A 10 3.09 26.71 -8.13
C LYS A 10 2.29 25.69 -8.94
N VAL A 11 1.59 24.78 -8.28
CA VAL A 11 0.78 23.75 -8.94
C VAL A 11 -0.70 24.01 -8.72
N ASN A 12 -1.53 23.55 -9.66
CA ASN A 12 -2.96 23.79 -9.63
C ASN A 12 -3.69 22.77 -8.73
N LEU A 13 -3.58 22.95 -7.42
CA LEU A 13 -4.23 22.06 -6.43
C LEU A 13 -5.76 22.16 -6.46
N THR A 14 -6.30 23.34 -6.79
CA THR A 14 -7.74 23.60 -6.82
C THR A 14 -8.47 22.67 -7.78
N THR A 15 -7.87 22.31 -8.91
CA THR A 15 -8.48 21.41 -9.91
C THR A 15 -7.76 20.05 -10.01
N ALA A 16 -6.80 19.78 -9.14
CA ALA A 16 -6.07 18.52 -9.16
C ALA A 16 -6.99 17.34 -8.80
N LYS A 17 -6.85 16.22 -9.52
CA LYS A 17 -7.61 14.99 -9.26
C LYS A 17 -7.10 14.20 -8.05
N GLY A 18 -5.87 14.47 -7.61
CA GLY A 18 -5.24 13.78 -6.49
C GLY A 18 -3.82 14.25 -6.23
N ILE A 19 -3.30 13.88 -5.06
CA ILE A 19 -1.91 14.05 -4.64
C ILE A 19 -1.35 12.69 -4.24
N ILE A 20 -0.14 12.39 -4.69
CA ILE A 20 0.62 11.21 -4.32
C ILE A 20 1.92 11.71 -3.67
N ALA A 21 2.01 11.61 -2.35
CA ALA A 21 3.15 12.08 -1.57
C ALA A 21 4.04 10.89 -1.15
N VAL A 22 5.16 10.71 -1.84
CA VAL A 22 5.99 9.48 -1.79
C VAL A 22 7.47 9.75 -1.53
N THR A 23 7.79 10.81 -0.79
CA THR A 23 9.18 11.10 -0.40
C THR A 23 9.65 10.14 0.69
N ASN A 24 10.97 10.17 0.98
CA ASN A 24 11.57 9.41 2.07
C ASN A 24 11.21 9.94 3.46
N ASP A 25 10.63 11.14 3.55
CA ASP A 25 10.18 11.76 4.79
C ASP A 25 8.65 11.62 4.88
N GLU A 26 8.18 10.74 5.77
CA GLU A 26 6.75 10.48 5.94
C GLU A 26 6.00 11.63 6.62
N MET A 27 6.68 12.48 7.39
CA MET A 27 6.07 13.69 7.96
C MET A 27 5.87 14.74 6.87
N LEU A 28 6.84 14.91 5.99
CA LEU A 28 6.70 15.77 4.81
C LEU A 28 5.57 15.28 3.89
N ASN A 29 5.44 13.96 3.70
CA ASN A 29 4.35 13.40 2.90
C ASN A 29 2.98 13.75 3.48
N LEU A 30 2.83 13.65 4.80
CA LEU A 30 1.61 14.03 5.51
C LEU A 30 1.34 15.54 5.38
N GLU A 31 2.35 16.37 5.60
CA GLU A 31 2.24 17.83 5.50
C GLU A 31 1.76 18.26 4.10
N VAL A 32 2.36 17.70 3.06
CA VAL A 32 1.96 17.94 1.66
C VAL A 32 0.51 17.56 1.42
N ALA A 33 0.08 16.40 1.92
CA ALA A 33 -1.28 15.92 1.76
C ALA A 33 -2.30 16.83 2.47
N LEU A 34 -2.01 17.23 3.70
CA LEU A 34 -2.87 18.14 4.48
C LEU A 34 -2.97 19.52 3.85
N MET A 35 -1.88 20.06 3.30
CA MET A 35 -1.93 21.33 2.56
C MET A 35 -2.76 21.21 1.28
N GLY A 36 -2.64 20.09 0.57
CA GLY A 36 -3.49 19.78 -0.57
C GLY A 36 -4.96 19.75 -0.21
N TYR A 37 -5.30 19.04 0.86
CA TYR A 37 -6.65 18.92 1.39
C TYR A 37 -7.23 20.28 1.82
N ALA A 38 -6.42 21.12 2.46
CA ALA A 38 -6.82 22.47 2.87
C ALA A 38 -7.21 23.36 1.68
N VAL A 39 -6.61 23.14 0.51
CA VAL A 39 -6.95 23.87 -0.73
C VAL A 39 -8.14 23.25 -1.46
N ASN A 40 -8.22 21.91 -1.50
CA ASN A 40 -9.28 21.17 -2.16
C ASN A 40 -9.69 19.96 -1.31
N PRO A 41 -10.74 20.06 -0.48
CA PRO A 41 -11.20 18.95 0.38
C PRO A 41 -11.69 17.70 -0.38
N ASN A 42 -11.96 17.82 -1.68
CA ASN A 42 -12.40 16.69 -2.52
C ASN A 42 -11.23 16.00 -3.23
N ILE A 43 -9.99 16.44 -2.98
CA ILE A 43 -8.81 15.84 -3.60
C ILE A 43 -8.54 14.45 -3.04
N ARG A 44 -8.20 13.49 -3.90
CA ARG A 44 -7.77 12.17 -3.46
C ARG A 44 -6.34 12.22 -2.94
N LEU A 45 -6.09 11.64 -1.77
CA LEU A 45 -4.78 11.67 -1.14
C LEU A 45 -4.20 10.25 -1.06
N VAL A 46 -2.98 10.08 -1.56
CA VAL A 46 -2.17 8.88 -1.37
C VAL A 46 -0.88 9.27 -0.66
N ILE A 47 -0.65 8.70 0.52
CA ILE A 47 0.45 9.08 1.41
C ILE A 47 1.33 7.86 1.67
N ARG A 48 2.62 7.97 1.33
CA ARG A 48 3.60 6.95 1.69
C ARG A 48 3.99 7.11 3.16
N THR A 49 3.93 6.00 3.88
CA THR A 49 4.45 5.81 5.23
C THR A 49 5.47 4.68 5.21
N SER A 50 6.28 4.59 6.26
CA SER A 50 7.27 3.53 6.41
C SER A 50 7.01 2.67 7.65
N GLU A 51 6.37 3.23 8.67
CA GLU A 51 6.08 2.54 9.93
C GLU A 51 4.60 2.16 10.02
N GLN A 52 4.34 0.89 10.35
CA GLN A 52 2.98 0.31 10.29
C GLN A 52 2.05 0.92 11.34
N ARG A 53 2.53 1.17 12.56
CA ARG A 53 1.71 1.76 13.62
C ARG A 53 1.34 3.20 13.29
N PHE A 54 2.27 3.99 12.78
CA PHE A 54 2.02 5.34 12.27
C PHE A 54 0.98 5.31 11.15
N SER A 55 1.18 4.45 10.15
CA SER A 55 0.23 4.28 9.05
C SER A 55 -1.18 3.91 9.53
N ASN A 56 -1.30 2.98 10.48
CA ASN A 56 -2.58 2.55 11.04
C ASN A 56 -3.25 3.67 11.85
N ASN A 57 -2.48 4.47 12.60
CA ASN A 57 -3.02 5.60 13.34
C ASN A 57 -3.54 6.69 12.40
N LEU A 58 -2.77 7.02 11.36
CA LEU A 58 -3.20 8.01 10.37
C LEU A 58 -4.42 7.56 9.57
N ALA A 59 -4.51 6.28 9.20
CA ALA A 59 -5.68 5.73 8.53
C ALA A 59 -6.98 5.92 9.35
N LYS A 60 -6.89 5.89 10.68
CA LYS A 60 -8.02 6.18 11.57
C LYS A 60 -8.35 7.68 11.64
N LEU A 61 -7.33 8.53 11.64
CA LEU A 61 -7.49 9.99 11.76
C LEU A 61 -7.93 10.65 10.45
N LEU A 62 -7.52 10.07 9.31
CA LEU A 62 -7.72 10.61 7.97
C LEU A 62 -8.38 9.55 7.08
N PRO A 63 -9.64 9.16 7.36
CA PRO A 63 -10.31 8.04 6.69
C PRO A 63 -10.57 8.29 5.19
N TYR A 64 -10.44 9.53 4.73
CA TYR A 64 -10.56 9.94 3.33
C TYR A 64 -9.23 9.85 2.56
N SER A 65 -8.15 9.36 3.18
CA SER A 65 -6.83 9.21 2.58
C SER A 65 -6.43 7.75 2.45
N THR A 66 -5.67 7.43 1.40
CA THR A 66 -5.04 6.13 1.21
C THR A 66 -3.60 6.17 1.71
N PHE A 67 -3.20 5.18 2.51
CA PHE A 67 -1.84 5.05 3.01
C PHE A 67 -1.15 3.85 2.40
N ILE A 68 0.09 4.04 1.94
CA ILE A 68 0.97 2.98 1.43
C ILE A 68 2.13 2.85 2.40
N CYS A 69 2.08 1.81 3.23
CA CYS A 69 3.15 1.49 4.17
C CYS A 69 4.22 0.64 3.49
N THR A 70 5.41 1.21 3.29
CA THR A 70 6.45 0.52 2.50
C THR A 70 7.00 -0.71 3.20
N SER A 71 7.07 -0.72 4.54
CA SER A 71 7.50 -1.90 5.28
C SER A 71 6.53 -3.07 5.11
N ALA A 72 5.22 -2.82 5.06
CA ALA A 72 4.22 -3.85 4.77
C ALA A 72 4.36 -4.40 3.35
N VAL A 73 4.46 -3.52 2.35
CA VAL A 73 4.63 -3.93 0.95
C VAL A 73 5.92 -4.75 0.77
N VAL A 74 7.01 -4.34 1.43
CA VAL A 74 8.28 -5.09 1.40
C VAL A 74 8.15 -6.43 2.13
N ALA A 75 7.45 -6.48 3.26
CA ALA A 75 7.24 -7.73 3.99
C ALA A 75 6.43 -8.73 3.16
N GLU A 76 5.41 -8.28 2.42
CA GLU A 76 4.64 -9.12 1.50
C GLU A 76 5.54 -9.65 0.37
N ALA A 77 6.32 -8.79 -0.28
CA ALA A 77 7.26 -9.22 -1.32
C ALA A 77 8.32 -10.20 -0.80
N PHE A 78 8.83 -9.97 0.41
CA PHE A 78 9.82 -10.83 1.05
C PHE A 78 9.22 -12.18 1.45
N ALA A 79 8.02 -12.20 2.04
CA ALA A 79 7.31 -13.42 2.34
C ALA A 79 7.07 -14.22 1.06
N GLY A 80 6.62 -13.57 -0.01
CA GLY A 80 6.43 -14.19 -1.33
C GLY A 80 7.71 -14.83 -1.86
N ALA A 81 8.84 -14.15 -1.75
CA ALA A 81 10.12 -14.71 -2.15
C ALA A 81 10.58 -15.87 -1.26
N ALA A 82 10.27 -15.85 0.04
CA ALA A 82 10.71 -16.87 1.00
C ALA A 82 9.95 -18.21 0.87
N PHE A 83 8.70 -18.19 0.42
CA PHE A 83 7.83 -19.37 0.35
C PHE A 83 8.04 -20.26 -0.89
N GLY A 84 8.85 -19.86 -1.89
CA GLY A 84 9.25 -20.73 -3.00
C GLY A 84 8.31 -20.75 -4.22
N GLU A 85 8.48 -21.76 -5.09
CA GLU A 85 8.23 -21.66 -6.56
C GLU A 85 6.78 -21.48 -7.05
N ASN A 86 5.74 -21.50 -6.24
CA ASN A 86 4.36 -21.47 -6.76
C ASN A 86 3.44 -20.42 -6.14
N ILE A 87 3.97 -19.30 -5.63
CA ILE A 87 3.12 -18.18 -5.22
C ILE A 87 2.65 -17.41 -6.45
N LEU A 88 1.34 -17.48 -6.71
CA LEU A 88 0.70 -16.70 -7.77
C LEU A 88 0.53 -15.24 -7.36
N ASN A 89 0.19 -14.97 -6.09
CA ASN A 89 0.03 -13.59 -5.61
C ASN A 89 0.01 -13.48 -4.07
N LEU A 90 0.39 -12.30 -3.55
CA LEU A 90 0.25 -11.89 -2.16
C LEU A 90 -0.35 -10.50 -2.12
N PHE A 91 -1.47 -10.34 -1.43
CA PHE A 91 -2.11 -9.04 -1.30
C PHE A 91 -2.95 -8.96 -0.03
N ARG A 92 -3.24 -7.73 0.38
CA ARG A 92 -3.93 -7.46 1.64
C ARG A 92 -5.37 -7.03 1.41
N ILE A 93 -6.31 -7.76 2.02
CA ILE A 93 -7.74 -7.41 2.06
C ILE A 93 -8.14 -7.21 3.52
N ASP A 94 -8.78 -6.09 3.87
CA ASP A 94 -9.29 -5.84 5.23
C ASP A 94 -8.28 -6.13 6.35
N HIS A 95 -7.02 -5.74 6.12
CA HIS A 95 -5.88 -5.97 7.03
C HIS A 95 -5.39 -7.42 7.16
N GLN A 96 -5.95 -8.36 6.41
CA GLN A 96 -5.49 -9.74 6.33
C GLN A 96 -4.59 -9.92 5.12
N THR A 97 -3.47 -10.60 5.30
CA THR A 97 -2.59 -10.97 4.20
C THR A 97 -3.12 -12.24 3.57
N VAL A 98 -3.50 -12.17 2.29
CA VAL A 98 -3.99 -13.30 1.51
C VAL A 98 -2.84 -13.80 0.64
N LEU A 99 -2.45 -15.05 0.86
CA LEU A 99 -1.52 -15.78 0.02
C LEU A 99 -2.29 -16.63 -0.99
N VAL A 100 -1.98 -16.48 -2.27
CA VAL A 100 -2.47 -17.34 -3.35
C VAL A 100 -1.30 -18.14 -3.88
N THR A 101 -1.39 -19.47 -3.77
CA THR A 101 -0.37 -20.41 -4.23
C THR A 101 -1.00 -21.52 -5.06
N GLU A 102 -0.27 -21.97 -6.08
CA GLU A 102 -0.57 -23.18 -6.84
C GLU A 102 0.19 -24.35 -6.20
N PHE A 103 -0.42 -25.52 -6.13
CA PHE A 103 0.25 -26.74 -5.69
C PHE A 103 -0.03 -27.85 -6.69
N ASP A 104 1.05 -28.43 -7.21
CA ASP A 104 0.98 -29.70 -7.94
C ASP A 104 0.76 -30.83 -6.94
N ILE A 105 -0.47 -31.33 -6.87
CA ILE A 105 -0.76 -32.53 -6.07
C ILE A 105 -0.24 -33.73 -6.87
N LEU A 106 0.95 -34.24 -6.50
CA LEU A 106 1.46 -35.52 -6.99
C LEU A 106 0.64 -36.66 -6.39
N GLU A 107 -0.42 -37.05 -7.09
CA GLU A 107 -1.23 -38.22 -6.75
C GLU A 107 -0.66 -39.47 -7.43
N ILE A 108 -0.47 -40.56 -6.67
CA ILE A 108 0.01 -41.86 -7.18
C ILE A 108 -1.00 -42.52 -8.14
N ASN A 109 -2.23 -42.00 -8.30
CA ASN A 109 -3.19 -42.49 -9.29
C ASN A 109 -4.10 -41.37 -9.82
N SER A 110 -3.62 -40.69 -10.87
CA SER A 110 -4.39 -40.10 -11.96
C SER A 110 -5.73 -39.41 -11.63
N PHE A 111 -5.69 -38.17 -11.09
CA PHE A 111 -6.35 -36.96 -11.63
C PHE A 111 -5.68 -35.69 -11.04
N LEU A 112 -5.08 -34.84 -11.88
CA LEU A 112 -4.44 -33.59 -11.42
C LEU A 112 -5.51 -32.64 -10.86
N THR A 113 -5.51 -32.42 -9.55
CA THR A 113 -6.41 -31.45 -8.89
C THR A 113 -5.59 -30.23 -8.50
N VAL A 114 -5.84 -29.08 -9.12
CA VAL A 114 -5.24 -27.80 -8.70
C VAL A 114 -6.04 -27.29 -7.50
N ALA A 115 -5.41 -27.18 -6.34
CA ALA A 115 -6.03 -26.64 -5.12
C ALA A 115 -5.41 -25.29 -4.76
N THR A 116 -6.23 -24.23 -4.71
CA THR A 116 -5.81 -22.92 -4.18
C THR A 116 -5.91 -22.96 -2.65
N LEU A 117 -4.77 -22.91 -1.96
CA LEU A 117 -4.72 -22.79 -0.51
C LEU A 117 -4.66 -21.31 -0.13
N ILE A 118 -5.71 -20.78 0.48
CA ILE A 118 -5.72 -19.45 1.07
C ILE A 118 -5.24 -19.59 2.53
N ILE A 119 -4.00 -19.19 2.79
CA ILE A 119 -3.46 -19.13 4.15
C ILE A 119 -3.74 -17.74 4.73
N TYR A 120 -4.46 -17.68 5.85
CA TYR A 120 -4.70 -16.47 6.62
C TYR A 120 -3.61 -16.34 7.69
N PHE A 121 -2.92 -15.19 7.74
CA PHE A 121 -2.04 -14.79 8.84
C PHE A 121 -2.63 -13.62 9.62
#